data_AF-A0A841IR36-F1
#
_entry.id   AF-A0A841IR36-F1
#
_cell.length_a   1.000
_cell.length_b   1.000
_cell.length_c   1.000
_cell.angle_alpha   90.00
_cell.angle_beta   90.00
_cell.angle_gamma   90.00
#
_symmetry.space_group_name_H-M   'P 1'
#
loop_
_entity.id
_entity.type
_entity.pdbx_description
1 polymer ?
#
loop_
_entity_poly.entity_id
_entity_poly.type
_entity_poly.pdbx_seq_one_letter_code
_entity_poly.pdbx_strand_id
1 'polypeptide(L)'
;MSATMTTRAPKTSVTHQLHRLRAAYRHRGWTLWHGNATGQYWAAHTGQMVILSGDSAQELEARIECLEQSSRPSETTLARLVQARRTGALRLSPRPLPRGSRAWHGTAAVRT
;
A
#
# COMPACT_ATOMS: atom_id res chain seq x y z
N MET A 1 26.99 -38.27 19.74
CA MET A 1 26.97 -36.98 20.49
C MET A 1 27.11 -35.88 19.45
N SER A 2 26.00 -35.28 19.02
CA SER A 2 26.00 -34.29 17.94
C SER A 2 26.11 -32.89 18.53
N ALA A 3 27.25 -32.23 18.33
CA ALA A 3 27.46 -30.85 18.70
C ALA A 3 26.76 -29.95 17.68
N THR A 4 25.68 -29.29 18.09
CA THR A 4 25.12 -28.12 17.41
C THR A 4 26.15 -26.99 17.51
N MET A 5 26.99 -26.83 16.49
CA MET A 5 27.80 -25.62 16.34
C MET A 5 26.86 -24.45 16.07
N THR A 6 26.49 -23.71 17.12
CA THR A 6 25.88 -22.39 17.00
C THR A 6 26.93 -21.44 16.43
N THR A 7 26.98 -21.35 15.10
CA THR A 7 27.78 -20.35 14.38
C THR A 7 27.24 -18.97 14.75
N ARG A 8 27.83 -18.33 15.76
CA ARG A 8 27.58 -16.91 16.07
C ARG A 8 28.09 -16.09 14.88
N ALA A 9 27.21 -15.81 13.94
CA ALA A 9 27.48 -14.84 12.89
C ALA A 9 27.93 -13.52 13.56
N PRO A 10 29.03 -12.90 13.09
CA PRO A 10 29.58 -11.72 13.75
C PRO A 10 28.55 -10.58 13.70
N LYS A 11 28.29 -9.93 14.84
CA LYS A 11 27.31 -8.84 15.00
C LYS A 11 27.48 -7.72 13.97
N THR A 12 28.70 -7.52 13.46
CA THR A 12 29.02 -6.57 12.39
C THR A 12 28.29 -6.87 11.08
N SER A 13 28.01 -8.14 10.79
CA SER A 13 27.26 -8.59 9.61
C SER A 13 25.80 -8.14 9.66
N VAL A 14 25.14 -8.30 10.81
CA VAL A 14 23.72 -7.94 11.00
C VAL A 14 23.50 -6.44 10.82
N THR A 15 24.35 -5.60 11.43
CA THR A 15 24.26 -4.14 11.29
C THR A 15 24.44 -3.71 9.84
N HIS A 16 25.41 -4.30 9.13
CA HIS A 16 25.66 -3.99 7.72
C HIS A 16 24.49 -4.41 6.82
N GLN A 17 23.95 -5.61 7.02
CA GLN A 17 22.78 -6.11 6.29
C GLN A 17 21.55 -5.22 6.53
N LEU A 18 21.29 -4.86 7.78
CA LEU A 18 20.18 -3.98 8.13
C LEU A 18 20.34 -2.57 7.55
N HIS A 19 21.56 -2.03 7.54
CA HIS A 19 21.85 -0.74 6.91
C HIS A 19 21.57 -0.78 5.41
N ARG A 20 22.00 -1.85 4.72
CA ARG A 20 21.73 -2.06 3.29
C ARG A 20 20.22 -2.07 3.01
N LEU A 21 19.44 -2.84 3.77
CA LEU A 21 17.99 -2.91 3.59
C LEU A 21 17.31 -1.56 3.87
N ARG A 22 17.73 -0.84 4.93
CA ARG A 22 17.19 0.49 5.22
C ARG A 22 17.46 1.46 4.07
N ALA A 23 18.66 1.47 3.52
CA ALA A 23 18.99 2.31 2.37
C ALA A 23 18.11 1.97 1.15
N ALA A 24 17.87 0.68 0.91
CA ALA A 24 17.06 0.20 -0.21
C ALA A 24 15.56 0.49 -0.07
N TYR A 25 14.99 0.45 1.12
CA TYR A 25 13.52 0.45 1.29
C TYR A 25 12.95 1.67 2.02
N ARG A 26 13.77 2.49 2.67
CA ARG A 26 13.28 3.69 3.40
C ARG A 26 12.50 4.64 2.50
N HIS A 27 12.97 4.86 1.27
CA HIS A 27 12.33 5.76 0.32
C HIS A 27 10.96 5.24 -0.18
N ARG A 28 10.67 3.96 0.03
CA ARG A 28 9.40 3.31 -0.32
C ARG A 28 8.42 3.24 0.86
N GLY A 29 8.75 3.84 2.02
CA GLY A 29 7.86 3.89 3.18
C GLY A 29 8.05 2.76 4.19
N TRP A 30 9.10 1.94 4.02
CA TRP A 30 9.43 0.87 4.96
C TRP A 30 10.30 1.34 6.12
N THR A 31 9.99 0.83 7.31
CA THR A 31 10.83 0.93 8.51
C THR A 31 11.33 -0.46 8.87
N LEU A 32 12.64 -0.65 8.96
CA LEU A 32 13.24 -1.96 9.23
C LEU A 32 14.05 -1.98 10.52
N TRP A 33 13.98 -3.09 11.26
CA TRP A 33 14.76 -3.32 12.49
C TRP A 33 15.12 -4.79 12.67
N HIS A 34 16.05 -5.05 13.59
CA HIS A 34 16.44 -6.40 14.00
C HIS A 34 16.11 -6.57 15.49
N GLY A 35 15.35 -7.61 15.81
CA GLY A 35 15.00 -7.98 17.18
C GLY A 35 16.12 -8.78 17.81
N ASN A 36 16.97 -8.15 18.63
CA ASN A 36 18.10 -8.85 19.25
C ASN A 36 17.69 -10.04 20.14
N ALA A 37 16.51 -9.97 20.76
CA ALA A 37 15.98 -11.04 21.60
C ALA A 37 15.46 -12.23 20.78
N THR A 38 14.89 -11.99 19.60
CA THR A 38 14.33 -13.04 18.74
C THR A 38 15.28 -13.50 17.64
N GLY A 39 16.33 -12.73 17.35
CA GLY A 39 17.21 -12.95 16.21
C GLY A 39 16.56 -12.67 14.85
N GLN A 40 15.37 -12.06 14.83
CA GLN A 40 14.59 -11.87 13.61
C GLN A 40 14.72 -10.47 13.05
N TYR A 41 14.63 -10.38 11.74
CA TYR A 41 14.46 -9.14 11.01
C TYR A 41 12.98 -8.79 10.91
N TRP A 42 12.68 -7.51 10.99
CA TRP A 42 11.33 -6.99 10.93
C TRP A 42 11.26 -5.80 9.98
N ALA A 43 10.12 -5.66 9.31
CA ALA A 43 9.80 -4.51 8.50
C ALA A 43 8.34 -4.10 8.71
N ALA A 44 8.08 -2.79 8.75
CA ALA A 44 6.74 -2.22 8.77
C ALA A 44 6.57 -1.21 7.64
N HIS A 45 5.44 -1.25 6.95
CA HIS A 45 5.06 -0.27 5.94
C HIS A 45 3.89 0.57 6.45
N THR A 46 4.08 1.89 6.50
CA THR A 46 3.08 2.84 7.03
C THR A 46 1.89 3.03 6.09
N GLY A 47 2.10 3.18 4.79
CA GLY A 47 1.02 3.34 3.81
C GLY A 47 0.17 2.07 3.57
N GLN A 48 0.77 0.88 3.58
CA GLN A 48 0.08 -0.39 3.36
C GLN A 48 -0.48 -1.01 4.65
N MET A 49 -0.11 -0.49 5.83
CA MET A 49 -0.50 -1.04 7.14
C MET A 49 -0.11 -2.51 7.31
N VAL A 50 1.12 -2.87 6.91
CA VAL A 50 1.63 -4.25 7.00
C VAL A 50 2.89 -4.31 7.87
N ILE A 51 3.01 -5.39 8.63
CA ILE A 51 4.23 -5.78 9.35
C ILE A 51 4.69 -7.16 8.86
N LEU A 52 5.99 -7.29 8.59
CA LEU A 52 6.65 -8.51 8.13
C LEU A 52 7.79 -8.88 9.08
N SER A 53 8.03 -10.17 9.20
CA SER A 53 9.21 -10.75 9.86
C SER A 53 9.92 -11.74 8.95
N GLY A 54 11.19 -12.00 9.24
CA GLY A 54 11.98 -13.05 8.61
C GLY A 54 13.20 -13.41 9.47
N ASP A 55 13.67 -14.64 9.37
CA ASP A 55 14.82 -15.13 10.14
C ASP A 55 16.16 -14.69 9.50
N SER A 56 16.11 -14.18 8.27
CA SER A 56 17.26 -13.62 7.56
C SER A 56 16.91 -12.32 6.83
N ALA A 57 17.94 -11.52 6.54
CA ALA A 57 17.81 -10.31 5.74
C ALA A 57 17.27 -10.63 4.32
N GLN A 58 17.70 -11.73 3.70
CA GLN A 58 17.27 -12.13 2.36
C GLN A 58 15.80 -12.56 2.34
N GLU A 59 15.35 -13.29 3.36
CA GLU A 59 13.95 -13.69 3.47
C GLU A 59 13.04 -12.47 3.62
N LEU A 60 13.42 -11.52 4.48
CA LEU A 60 12.65 -10.28 4.66
C LEU A 60 12.60 -9.46 3.36
N GLU A 61 13.72 -9.35 2.65
CA GLU A 61 13.83 -8.68 1.35
C GLU A 61 12.88 -9.30 0.31
N ALA A 62 12.88 -10.64 0.18
CA ALA A 62 11.99 -11.35 -0.73
C ALA A 62 10.51 -11.12 -0.40
N ARG A 63 10.14 -11.11 0.89
CA ARG A 63 8.77 -10.85 1.34
C ARG A 63 8.32 -9.42 1.03
N ILE A 64 9.19 -8.43 1.23
CA ILE A 64 8.92 -7.03 0.89
C ILE A 64 8.67 -6.90 -0.62
N GLU A 65 9.55 -7.46 -1.45
CA GLU A 65 9.41 -7.38 -2.91
C GLU A 65 8.13 -8.07 -3.40
N CYS A 66 7.78 -9.23 -2.85
CA CYS A 66 6.53 -9.91 -3.17
C CYS A 66 5.30 -9.05 -2.82
N LEU A 67 5.31 -8.36 -1.68
CA LEU A 67 4.22 -7.48 -1.29
C LEU A 67 4.15 -6.23 -2.18
N GLU A 68 5.28 -5.62 -2.52
CA GLU A 68 5.31 -4.47 -3.42
C GLU A 68 4.82 -4.83 -4.81
N GLN A 69 5.19 -6.01 -5.33
CA GLN A 69 4.73 -6.49 -6.62
C GLN A 69 3.21 -6.74 -6.66
N SER A 70 2.66 -7.32 -5.59
CA SER A 70 1.21 -7.58 -5.50
C SER A 70 0.38 -6.30 -5.30
N SER A 71 0.97 -5.26 -4.69
CA SER A 71 0.27 -4.01 -4.36
C SER A 71 0.37 -2.94 -5.44
N ARG A 72 1.27 -3.09 -6.42
CA ARG A 72 1.30 -2.17 -7.56
C ARG A 72 0.01 -2.35 -8.36
N PRO A 73 -0.84 -1.32 -8.50
CA PRO A 73 -1.92 -1.40 -9.46
C PRO A 73 -1.27 -1.58 -10.83
N SER A 74 -1.51 -2.72 -11.49
CA SER A 74 -1.03 -2.95 -12.84
C SER A 74 -1.34 -1.72 -13.67
N GLU A 75 -0.38 -1.29 -14.50
CA GLU A 75 -0.47 -0.10 -15.35
C GLU A 75 -1.79 -0.06 -16.15
N THR A 76 -2.32 -1.25 -16.47
CA THR A 76 -3.65 -1.50 -17.04
C THR A 76 -4.81 -0.91 -16.24
N THR A 77 -4.76 -0.91 -14.91
CA THR A 77 -5.82 -0.41 -14.01
C THR A 77 -5.86 1.11 -13.99
N LEU A 78 -4.70 1.77 -13.90
CA LEU A 78 -4.61 3.23 -13.97
C LEU A 78 -4.96 3.73 -15.38
N ALA A 79 -4.43 3.08 -16.42
CA ALA A 79 -4.79 3.38 -17.81
C ALA A 79 -6.30 3.19 -18.04
N ARG A 80 -6.90 2.11 -17.52
CA ARG A 80 -8.36 1.91 -17.57
C ARG A 80 -9.14 2.97 -16.82
N LEU A 81 -8.70 3.41 -15.64
CA LEU A 81 -9.37 4.48 -14.90
C LEU A 81 -9.30 5.82 -15.62
N VAL A 82 -8.12 6.16 -16.18
CA VAL A 82 -7.94 7.37 -17.00
C VAL A 82 -8.79 7.29 -18.27
N GLN A 83 -8.82 6.13 -18.92
CA GLN A 83 -9.63 5.91 -20.11
C GLN A 83 -11.13 5.96 -19.78
N ALA A 84 -11.59 5.35 -18.69
CA ALA A 84 -12.97 5.40 -18.23
C ALA A 84 -13.41 6.82 -17.82
N ARG A 85 -12.50 7.66 -17.30
CA ARG A 85 -12.75 9.09 -17.09
C ARG A 85 -12.88 9.83 -18.41
N ARG A 86 -11.98 9.59 -19.37
CA ARG A 86 -11.99 10.24 -20.69
C ARG A 86 -13.21 9.86 -21.53
N THR A 87 -13.66 8.61 -21.47
CA THR A 87 -14.83 8.13 -22.20
C THR A 87 -16.15 8.41 -21.48
N GLY A 88 -16.11 8.99 -20.28
CA GLY A 88 -17.32 9.29 -19.50
C GLY A 88 -18.01 8.05 -18.94
N ALA A 89 -17.38 6.88 -18.96
CA ALA A 89 -17.93 5.64 -18.40
C ALA A 89 -18.08 5.67 -16.87
N LEU A 90 -17.40 6.60 -16.20
CA LEU A 90 -17.57 6.89 -14.76
C LEU A 90 -18.59 8.01 -14.47
N ARG A 91 -19.41 8.41 -15.46
CA ARG A 91 -20.57 9.27 -15.16
C ARG A 91 -21.59 8.43 -14.40
N LEU A 92 -21.54 8.54 -13.08
CA LEU A 92 -22.65 8.12 -12.23
C LEU A 92 -23.93 8.72 -12.82
N SER A 93 -24.92 7.87 -13.03
CA SER A 93 -26.23 8.30 -13.49
C SER A 93 -26.71 9.47 -12.62
N PRO A 94 -27.27 10.54 -13.21
CA PRO A 94 -27.80 11.64 -12.42
C PRO A 94 -28.72 11.07 -11.35
N ARG A 95 -28.45 11.43 -10.09
CA ARG A 95 -29.25 11.03 -8.94
C ARG A 95 -30.73 11.30 -9.29
N PRO A 96 -31.63 10.29 -9.20
CA PRO A 96 -33.04 10.52 -9.51
C PRO A 96 -33.55 11.67 -8.64
N LEU A 97 -34.11 12.70 -9.28
CA LEU A 97 -34.69 13.82 -8.56
C LEU A 97 -35.80 13.28 -7.64
N PRO A 98 -35.87 13.76 -6.38
CA PRO A 98 -36.97 13.41 -5.51
C PRO A 98 -38.29 13.81 -6.18
N ARG A 99 -39.20 12.85 -6.26
CA ARG A 99 -40.53 12.94 -6.86
C ARG A 99 -41.39 13.92 -6.05
N GLY A 100 -41.17 15.22 -6.21
CA GLY A 100 -41.85 16.23 -5.39
C GLY A 100 -41.64 17.69 -5.75
N SER A 101 -40.70 18.04 -6.64
CA SER A 101 -40.55 19.44 -7.12
C SER A 101 -41.67 19.79 -8.10
N ARG A 102 -42.85 20.11 -7.54
CA ARG A 102 -43.94 20.75 -8.25
C ARG A 102 -43.44 22.06 -8.84
N ALA A 103 -43.71 22.24 -10.13
CA ALA A 103 -43.61 23.50 -10.83
C ALA A 103 -44.34 24.58 -10.02
N TRP A 104 -43.59 25.58 -9.55
CA TRP A 104 -44.17 26.83 -9.12
C TRP A 104 -44.68 27.53 -10.38
N HIS A 105 -45.98 27.37 -10.63
CA HIS A 105 -46.74 28.22 -11.53
C HIS A 105 -46.80 29.63 -10.92
N GLY A 106 -45.88 30.49 -11.33
CA GLY A 106 -46.00 31.93 -11.17
C GLY A 106 -46.82 32.53 -12.31
N THR A 107 -48.11 32.21 -12.36
CA THR A 107 -49.07 32.89 -13.23
C THR A 107 -49.39 34.23 -12.57
N ALA A 108 -48.62 35.28 -12.90
CA ALA A 108 -49.01 36.65 -12.56
C ALA A 108 -50.12 37.08 -13.53
N ALA A 109 -51.36 36.80 -13.14
CA ALA A 109 -52.52 37.47 -13.70
C ALA A 109 -52.69 38.82 -12.98
N VAL A 110 -52.45 39.91 -13.70
CA VAL A 110 -53.14 41.18 -13.44
C VAL A 110 -53.72 41.64 -14.77
N ARG A 111 -55.05 41.62 -14.82
CA ARG A 111 -55.91 42.22 -15.85
C ARG A 111 -56.10 43.70 -15.50
N THR A 112 -56.10 44.52 -16.56
CA THR A 112 -56.78 45.82 -16.77
C THR A 112 -56.61 46.92 -15.74
#